data_AF-A0A8H5FDT6-F1
#
_entry.id   AF-A0A8H5FDT6-F1
#
_cell.length_a   1.000
_cell.length_b   1.000
_cell.length_c   1.000
_cell.angle_alpha   90.00
_cell.angle_beta   90.00
_cell.angle_gamma   90.00
#
_symmetry.space_group_name_H-M   'P 1'
#
loop_
_entity.id
_entity.type
_entity.pdbx_description
1 polymer ?
#
loop_
_entity_poly.entity_id
_entity_poly.type
_entity_poly.pdbx_seq_one_letter_code
_entity_poly.pdbx_strand_id
1 'polypeptide(L)'
;MSSRLLGQSLRGAVRTRYNLTRTWRSFRSHRNHSTSSSSRHGAFYTETLPAMMPIFLLGSAIYLGLRLTEMNLLHERFLEEAEARIKQLEDDVATLEAARRGDDATEEHSTQHTSSSIPEHQPPSKWRVW
;
A
#
# COMPACT_ATOMS: atom_id res chain seq x y z
N MET A 1 -48.63 62.38 -26.27
CA MET A 1 -49.52 61.28 -25.85
C MET A 1 -48.65 60.18 -25.27
N SER A 2 -49.02 59.71 -24.09
CA SER A 2 -48.16 59.19 -23.03
C SER A 2 -47.30 57.97 -23.35
N SER A 3 -46.02 58.13 -23.01
CA SER A 3 -45.08 57.10 -22.60
C SER A 3 -45.64 56.28 -21.43
N ARG A 4 -45.61 54.95 -21.53
CA ARG A 4 -45.72 54.06 -20.36
C ARG A 4 -44.45 53.23 -20.24
N LEU A 5 -43.61 53.68 -19.31
CA LEU A 5 -42.70 52.86 -18.53
C LEU A 5 -43.50 51.78 -17.80
N LEU A 6 -42.93 50.58 -17.70
CA LEU A 6 -42.98 49.60 -16.60
C LEU A 6 -42.35 48.34 -17.22
N GLY A 7 -41.09 47.99 -16.93
CA GLY A 7 -40.60 47.68 -15.60
C GLY A 7 -40.85 46.21 -15.33
N GLN A 8 -39.78 45.41 -15.29
CA GLN A 8 -39.55 44.19 -14.48
C GLN A 8 -38.38 43.41 -15.11
N SER A 9 -37.17 43.55 -14.55
CA SER A 9 -36.62 42.73 -13.46
C SER A 9 -36.29 41.31 -13.94
N LEU A 10 -35.04 41.01 -14.33
CA LEU A 10 -33.92 40.57 -13.46
C LEU A 10 -34.26 39.36 -12.56
N ARG A 11 -33.33 38.39 -12.62
CA ARG A 11 -33.10 37.22 -11.74
C ARG A 11 -33.95 36.02 -12.15
N GLY A 12 -33.39 34.95 -12.72
CA GLY A 12 -32.29 34.18 -12.14
C GLY A 12 -32.89 33.10 -11.25
N ALA A 13 -33.02 31.88 -11.77
CA ALA A 13 -33.23 30.68 -10.96
C ALA A 13 -32.94 29.42 -11.79
N VAL A 14 -31.66 29.09 -11.92
CA VAL A 14 -31.25 27.69 -12.05
C VAL A 14 -31.72 26.99 -10.78
N ARG A 15 -32.66 26.07 -10.92
CA ARG A 15 -33.13 25.25 -9.80
C ARG A 15 -33.10 23.79 -10.23
N THR A 16 -31.89 23.24 -10.24
CA THR A 16 -31.63 21.81 -10.08
C THR A 16 -32.27 21.35 -8.77
N ARG A 17 -33.42 20.69 -8.88
CA ARG A 17 -33.99 19.91 -7.78
C ARG A 17 -33.63 18.45 -8.00
N TYR A 18 -32.50 18.04 -7.42
CA TYR A 18 -32.24 16.64 -7.17
C TYR A 18 -33.17 16.21 -6.02
N ASN A 19 -34.36 15.74 -6.36
CA ASN A 19 -35.18 15.02 -5.40
C ASN A 19 -34.59 13.62 -5.23
N LEU A 20 -33.53 13.50 -4.43
CA LEU A 20 -33.17 12.23 -3.81
C LEU A 20 -34.14 11.98 -2.66
N THR A 21 -35.39 11.66 -2.99
CA THR A 21 -36.21 10.88 -2.08
C THR A 21 -35.64 9.47 -2.10
N ARG A 22 -34.60 9.28 -1.29
CA ARG A 22 -34.07 7.97 -0.91
C ARG A 22 -35.13 7.33 -0.03
N THR A 23 -36.18 6.81 -0.68
CA THR A 23 -37.11 5.92 -0.03
C THR A 23 -36.28 4.72 0.38
N TRP A 24 -36.15 4.54 1.69
CA TRP A 24 -35.69 3.29 2.27
C TRP A 24 -36.73 2.27 1.85
N ARG A 25 -36.47 1.64 0.70
CA ARG A 25 -37.27 0.56 0.16
C ARG A 25 -37.24 -0.51 1.24
N SER A 26 -38.33 -0.55 2.00
CA SER A 26 -38.58 -1.53 3.04
C SER A 26 -38.19 -2.88 2.47
N PHE A 27 -37.19 -3.50 3.08
CA PHE A 27 -36.81 -4.87 2.76
C PHE A 27 -37.93 -5.75 3.34
N ARG A 28 -39.06 -5.78 2.64
CA ARG A 28 -40.14 -6.72 2.89
C ARG A 28 -39.63 -8.04 2.36
N SER A 29 -38.97 -8.78 3.25
CA SER A 29 -38.68 -10.19 3.06
C SER A 29 -40.02 -10.90 2.93
N HIS A 30 -40.52 -10.97 1.69
CA HIS A 30 -41.49 -11.97 1.32
C HIS A 30 -40.75 -13.30 1.43
N ARG A 31 -40.85 -13.90 2.63
CA ARG A 31 -40.47 -15.28 2.89
C ARG A 31 -41.43 -16.12 2.06
N ASN A 32 -41.09 -16.32 0.80
CA ASN A 32 -41.75 -17.28 -0.06
C ASN A 32 -41.51 -18.62 0.59
N HIS A 33 -42.55 -19.16 1.24
CA HIS A 33 -42.63 -20.55 1.65
C HIS A 33 -42.78 -21.40 0.40
N SER A 34 -41.77 -21.40 -0.49
CA SER A 34 -41.63 -22.45 -1.47
C SER A 34 -41.27 -23.70 -0.69
N THR A 35 -42.10 -24.72 -0.82
CA THR A 35 -41.98 -26.05 -0.22
C THR A 35 -40.78 -26.84 -0.78
N SER A 36 -39.63 -26.19 -0.99
CA SER A 36 -38.37 -26.90 -1.13
C SER A 36 -38.02 -27.42 0.26
N SER A 37 -38.14 -28.73 0.45
CA SER A 37 -37.66 -29.46 1.63
C SER A 37 -36.26 -28.96 1.99
N SER A 38 -36.15 -28.02 2.93
CA SER A 38 -34.84 -27.59 3.41
C SER A 38 -34.27 -28.80 4.10
N SER A 39 -33.21 -29.39 3.53
CA SER A 39 -32.56 -30.52 4.18
C SER A 39 -32.22 -30.10 5.60
N ARG A 40 -32.32 -31.03 6.56
CA ARG A 40 -32.01 -30.76 7.98
C ARG A 40 -30.66 -30.04 8.16
N HIS A 41 -29.72 -30.28 7.24
CA HIS A 41 -28.43 -29.61 7.20
C HIS A 41 -28.53 -28.13 6.78
N GLY A 42 -29.34 -27.79 5.77
CA GLY A 42 -29.54 -26.40 5.35
C GLY A 42 -30.15 -25.53 6.46
N ALA A 43 -31.16 -26.06 7.16
CA ALA A 43 -31.77 -25.38 8.31
C ALA A 43 -30.74 -25.12 9.43
N PHE A 44 -29.89 -26.12 9.73
CA PHE A 44 -28.81 -25.99 10.71
C PHE A 44 -27.83 -24.86 10.37
N TYR A 45 -27.36 -24.77 9.11
CA TYR A 45 -26.45 -23.70 8.70
C TYR A 45 -27.12 -22.32 8.69
N THR A 46 -28.37 -22.22 8.25
CA THR A 46 -29.08 -20.93 8.21
C THR A 46 -29.37 -20.36 9.60
N GLU A 47 -29.54 -21.22 10.60
CA GLU A 47 -29.77 -20.79 11.99
C GLU A 47 -28.46 -20.56 12.75
N THR A 48 -27.43 -21.36 12.49
CA THR A 48 -26.15 -21.29 13.21
C THR A 48 -25.22 -20.19 12.69
N LEU A 49 -25.16 -19.97 11.37
CA LEU A 49 -24.24 -18.98 10.79
C LEU A 49 -24.49 -17.54 11.26
N PRO A 50 -25.75 -17.04 11.35
CA PRO A 50 -26.02 -15.70 11.86
C PRO A 50 -25.58 -15.54 13.33
N ALA A 51 -25.66 -16.61 14.12
CA ALA A 51 -25.22 -16.61 15.51
C ALA A 51 -23.68 -16.61 15.65
N MET A 52 -22.95 -17.22 14.71
CA MET A 52 -21.49 -17.26 14.71
C MET A 52 -20.82 -16.04 14.06
N MET A 53 -21.51 -15.38 13.13
CA MET A 53 -21.01 -14.20 12.40
C MET A 53 -20.45 -13.07 13.30
N PRO A 54 -21.09 -12.65 14.41
CA PRO A 54 -20.53 -11.59 15.25
C PRO A 54 -19.20 -11.97 15.91
N ILE A 55 -19.01 -13.23 16.29
CA ILE A 55 -17.77 -13.72 16.91
C ILE A 55 -16.64 -13.71 15.89
N PHE A 56 -16.93 -14.14 14.66
CA PHE A 56 -15.97 -14.09 13.56
C PHE A 56 -15.57 -12.65 13.19
N LEU A 57 -16.55 -11.73 13.13
CA LEU A 57 -16.26 -10.31 12.90
C LEU A 57 -15.41 -9.72 14.01
N LEU A 58 -15.70 -10.04 15.27
CA LEU A 58 -14.92 -9.56 16.39
C LEU A 58 -13.48 -10.11 16.35
N GLY A 59 -13.31 -11.40 16.07
CA GLY A 59 -11.99 -12.02 15.92
C GLY A 59 -11.18 -11.42 14.78
N SER A 60 -11.80 -11.20 13.61
CA SER A 60 -11.13 -10.57 12.47
C SER A 60 -10.78 -9.10 12.74
N ALA A 61 -11.64 -8.33 13.39
CA ALA A 61 -11.34 -6.95 13.77
C ALA A 61 -10.13 -6.86 14.71
N ILE A 62 -10.07 -7.72 15.73
CA ILE A 62 -8.93 -7.79 16.66
C ILE A 62 -7.66 -8.22 15.92
N TYR A 63 -7.74 -9.27 15.09
CA TYR A 63 -6.62 -9.76 14.31
C TYR A 63 -6.05 -8.69 13.36
N LEU A 64 -6.91 -8.00 12.61
CA LEU A 64 -6.49 -6.91 11.73
C LEU A 64 -5.88 -5.74 12.52
N GLY A 65 -6.47 -5.40 13.68
CA GLY A 65 -5.92 -4.36 14.56
C GLY A 65 -4.50 -4.71 15.01
N LEU A 66 -4.29 -5.93 15.49
CA LEU A 66 -2.98 -6.38 15.95
C LEU A 66 -1.99 -6.47 14.79
N ARG A 67 -2.41 -6.98 13.63
CA ARG A 67 -1.57 -7.08 12.43
C ARG A 67 -1.12 -5.71 11.92
N LEU A 68 -1.99 -4.69 12.01
CA LEU A 68 -1.64 -3.33 11.63
C LEU A 68 -0.57 -2.75 12.55
N THR A 69 -0.67 -3.00 13.86
CA THR A 69 0.37 -2.56 14.82
C THR A 69 1.70 -3.27 14.60
N GLU A 70 1.68 -4.57 14.30
CA GLU A 70 2.88 -5.34 13.97
C GLU A 70 3.57 -4.79 12.71
N MET A 71 2.80 -4.46 11.67
CA MET A 71 3.33 -3.90 10.43
C MET A 71 4.03 -2.56 10.65
N ASN A 72 3.46 -1.68 11.47
CA ASN A 72 4.09 -0.38 11.79
C ASN A 72 5.41 -0.57 12.54
N LEU A 73 5.44 -1.44 13.54
CA LEU A 73 6.67 -1.72 14.31
C LEU A 73 7.75 -2.35 13.44
N LEU A 74 7.38 -3.26 12.53
CA LEU A 74 8.32 -3.82 11.58
C LEU A 74 8.86 -2.75 10.63
N HIS A 75 8.02 -1.81 10.18
CA HIS A 75 8.45 -0.75 9.29
C HIS A 75 9.48 0.18 9.95
N GLU A 76 9.22 0.62 11.19
CA GLU A 76 10.17 1.42 11.97
C GLU A 76 11.50 0.69 12.15
N ARG A 77 11.44 -0.60 12.54
CA ARG A 77 12.64 -1.43 12.67
C ARG A 77 13.41 -1.57 11.35
N PHE A 78 12.71 -1.76 10.23
CA PHE A 78 13.36 -1.88 8.92
C PHE A 78 14.05 -0.58 8.50
N LEU A 79 13.48 0.59 8.85
CA LEU A 79 14.12 1.87 8.59
C LEU A 79 15.38 2.05 9.43
N GLU A 80 15.33 1.70 10.71
CA GLU A 80 16.51 1.73 11.60
C GLU A 80 17.62 0.80 11.09
N GLU A 81 17.28 -0.42 10.66
CA GLU A 81 18.27 -1.36 10.13
C GLU A 81 18.86 -0.90 8.80
N ALA A 82 18.05 -0.29 7.93
CA ALA A 82 18.52 0.26 6.67
C ALA A 82 19.48 1.45 6.89
N GLU A 83 19.15 2.36 7.81
CA GLU A 83 20.01 3.48 8.17
C GLU A 83 21.35 3.00 8.75
N ALA A 84 21.31 2.01 9.66
CA ALA A 84 22.52 1.41 10.20
C ALA A 84 23.41 0.80 9.10
N ARG A 85 22.81 0.13 8.11
CA ARG A 85 23.55 -0.41 6.95
C ARG A 85 24.13 0.67 6.06
N ILE A 86 23.39 1.74 5.80
CA ILE A 86 23.89 2.87 4.99
C ILE A 86 25.11 3.47 5.68
N LYS A 87 25.01 3.75 6.98
CA LYS A 87 26.13 4.29 7.75
C LYS A 87 27.36 3.39 7.71
N GLN A 88 27.17 2.08 7.86
CA GLN A 88 28.27 1.12 7.74
C GLN A 88 28.94 1.20 6.36
N LEU A 89 28.15 1.26 5.29
CA LEU A 89 28.68 1.38 3.93
C LEU A 89 29.37 2.73 3.69
N GLU A 90 28.87 3.81 4.29
CA GLU A 90 29.51 5.13 4.24
C GLU A 90 30.87 5.12 4.93
N ASP A 91 30.98 4.49 6.10
CA ASP A 91 32.25 4.30 6.80
C ASP A 91 33.22 3.45 5.97
N ASP A 92 32.76 2.34 5.40
CA ASP A 92 33.56 1.48 4.53
C ASP A 92 34.08 2.25 3.30
N VAL A 93 33.23 3.05 2.64
CA VAL A 93 33.64 3.90 1.51
C VAL A 93 34.67 4.94 1.96
N ALA A 94 34.45 5.60 3.10
CA ALA A 94 35.40 6.59 3.62
C ALA A 94 36.77 5.98 3.91
N THR A 95 36.82 4.75 4.45
CA THR A 95 38.09 4.03 4.68
C THR A 95 38.79 3.66 3.37
N LEU A 96 38.06 3.21 2.35
CA LEU A 96 38.61 2.87 1.04
C LEU A 96 39.13 4.11 0.31
N GLU A 97 38.42 5.23 0.38
CA GLU A 97 38.88 6.51 -0.18
C GLU A 97 40.14 7.02 0.53
N ALA A 98 40.20 6.89 1.85
CA ALA A 98 41.39 7.25 2.62
C ALA A 98 42.60 6.38 2.26
N ALA A 99 42.41 5.07 2.10
CA ALA A 99 43.45 4.14 1.66
C ALA A 99 43.96 4.52 0.26
N ARG A 100 43.05 4.75 -0.69
CA ARG A 100 43.42 5.14 -2.06
C ARG A 100 44.21 6.45 -2.12
N ARG A 101 43.81 7.46 -1.34
CA ARG A 101 44.56 8.72 -1.25
C ARG A 101 45.95 8.56 -0.62
N GLY A 102 46.11 7.61 0.30
CA GLY A 102 47.41 7.27 0.91
C GLY A 102 48.36 6.60 -0.08
N ASP A 103 47.84 5.72 -0.94
CA ASP A 103 48.63 5.05 -1.97
C ASP A 103 49.07 6.05 -3.06
N ASP A 104 48.18 6.94 -3.53
CA ASP A 104 48.51 7.97 -4.52
C ASP A 104 49.61 8.94 -4.04
N ALA A 105 49.72 9.19 -2.72
CA ALA A 105 50.76 10.04 -2.15
C ALA A 105 52.14 9.35 -2.04
N THR A 106 52.19 8.02 -2.18
CA THR A 106 53.43 7.22 -2.03
C THR A 106 54.08 6.89 -3.38
N GLU A 107 53.39 7.08 -4.50
CA GLU A 107 53.90 6.75 -5.85
C GLU A 107 54.65 7.87 -6.59
N GLU A 108 54.82 9.06 -6.00
CA GLU A 108 55.63 10.15 -6.59
C GLU A 108 57.16 9.85 -6.59
N HIS A 109 57.61 8.67 -6.16
CA HIS A 109 59.03 8.30 -6.19
C HIS A 109 59.31 6.84 -6.60
N SER A 110 58.64 6.32 -7.64
CA SER A 110 59.18 5.17 -8.38
C SER A 110 58.75 5.14 -9.83
N THR A 111 59.45 5.91 -10.65
CA THR A 111 59.46 5.76 -12.11
C THR A 111 59.81 4.33 -12.55
N GLN A 112 59.12 3.88 -13.61
CA GLN A 112 59.44 2.75 -14.50
C GLN A 112 59.25 1.34 -13.95
N HIS A 113 58.25 0.61 -14.48
CA HIS A 113 58.50 -0.58 -15.33
C HIS A 113 57.22 -1.22 -15.90
N THR A 114 57.20 -1.37 -17.22
CA THR A 114 56.68 -2.52 -18.01
C THR A 114 55.21 -2.95 -17.92
N SER A 115 54.50 -2.63 -19.01
CA SER A 115 53.64 -3.54 -19.78
C SER A 115 53.72 -5.05 -19.45
N SER A 116 52.59 -5.70 -19.12
CA SER A 116 52.11 -6.92 -19.81
C SER A 116 50.88 -7.57 -19.15
N SER A 117 50.01 -8.11 -20.02
CA SER A 117 49.00 -9.16 -19.81
C SER A 117 47.85 -8.94 -18.82
N ILE A 118 46.67 -8.72 -19.41
CA ILE A 118 45.35 -9.03 -18.86
C ILE A 118 45.17 -10.57 -18.90
N PRO A 119 44.87 -11.25 -17.78
CA PRO A 119 44.12 -12.49 -17.80
C PRO A 119 42.69 -12.21 -17.34
N GLU A 120 41.80 -12.22 -18.32
CA GLU A 120 40.36 -12.23 -18.18
C GLU A 120 39.91 -13.46 -17.37
N HIS A 121 39.51 -13.25 -16.12
CA HIS A 121 38.79 -14.25 -15.32
C HIS A 121 37.39 -13.73 -15.02
N GLN A 122 36.46 -14.05 -15.93
CA GLN A 122 35.03 -13.81 -15.76
C GLN A 122 34.42 -15.01 -15.00
N PRO A 123 33.95 -14.85 -13.74
CA PRO A 123 33.18 -15.91 -13.08
C PRO A 123 31.76 -15.99 -13.65
N PRO A 124 31.15 -17.19 -13.73
CA PRO A 124 29.86 -17.38 -14.38
C PRO A 124 28.73 -16.73 -13.59
N SER A 125 28.00 -15.85 -14.27
CA SER A 125 26.76 -15.22 -13.81
C SER A 125 25.67 -16.25 -13.53
N LYS A 126 25.56 -16.69 -12.28
CA LYS A 126 24.45 -17.50 -11.75
C LYS A 126 23.37 -16.60 -11.17
N TRP A 127 22.62 -15.91 -12.02
CA TRP A 127 21.42 -15.20 -11.59
C TRP A 127 20.34 -15.23 -12.68
N ARG A 128 19.96 -16.43 -13.12
CA ARG A 128 18.65 -16.61 -13.77
C ARG A 128 18.02 -17.90 -13.30
N VAL A 129 17.38 -17.80 -12.13
CA VAL A 129 16.30 -18.70 -11.70
C VAL A 129 15.27 -17.82 -11.01
N TRP A 130 14.36 -17.23 -11.80
CA TRP A 130 12.99 -16.87 -11.44
C TRP A 130 12.20 -16.81 -12.76
#